data_AF-A0A9P7T2X5-F1
#
_entry.id   AF-A0A9P7T2X5-F1
#
_cell.length_a   1.000
_cell.length_b   1.000
_cell.length_c   1.000
_cell.angle_alpha   90.00
_cell.angle_beta   90.00
_cell.angle_gamma   90.00
#
_symmetry.space_group_name_H-M   'P 1'
#
loop_
_entity.id
_entity.type
_entity.pdbx_description
1 polymer ?
#
loop_
_entity_poly.entity_id
_entity_poly.type
_entity_poly.pdbx_seq_one_letter_code
_entity_poly.pdbx_strand_id
1 'polypeptide(L)'
;MFGWVLNIIGIIWSIVTTVLFVFPPGIPTTANNMNYCIVAFGIMLAIAGTTWLFDGRKHYEGPRLGNIQGMEPPGMDHLGEVGVRADGMGKSEE
;
A
#
# COMPACT_ATOMS: atom_id res chain seq x y z
N MET A 1 -8.01 7.79 -10.93
CA MET A 1 -9.19 8.31 -10.20
C MET A 1 -10.00 7.21 -9.52
N PHE A 2 -10.30 6.10 -10.20
CA PHE A 2 -11.15 5.03 -9.65
C PHE A 2 -10.65 4.40 -8.33
N GLY A 3 -9.32 4.29 -8.14
CA GLY A 3 -8.74 3.69 -6.92
C GLY A 3 -9.06 4.43 -5.62
N TRP A 4 -9.22 5.76 -5.66
CA TRP A 4 -9.61 6.55 -4.48
C TRP A 4 -11.07 6.29 -4.10
N VAL A 5 -11.95 6.27 -5.11
CA VAL A 5 -13.38 6.00 -4.93
C VAL A 5 -13.62 4.60 -4.38
N LEU A 6 -12.95 3.59 -4.95
CA LEU A 6 -13.04 2.21 -4.48
C LEU A 6 -12.53 2.03 -3.04
N ASN A 7 -11.46 2.72 -2.65
CA ASN A 7 -10.98 2.69 -1.27
C ASN A 7 -12.01 3.26 -0.30
N ILE A 8 -12.62 4.40 -0.63
CA ILE A 8 -13.65 5.01 0.22
C ILE A 8 -14.86 4.07 0.37
N ILE A 9 -15.31 3.46 -0.72
CA ILE A 9 -16.40 2.48 -0.69
C ILE A 9 -16.02 1.28 0.18
N GLY A 10 -14.79 0.77 0.07
CA GLY A 10 -14.28 -0.33 0.88
C GLY A 10 -14.25 0.01 2.38
N ILE A 11 -13.84 1.22 2.74
CA ILE A 11 -13.85 1.70 4.13
C ILE A 11 -15.28 1.77 4.66
N ILE A 12 -16.20 2.37 3.88
CA ILE A 12 -17.61 2.47 4.27
C ILE A 12 -18.23 1.07 4.45
N TRP A 13 -18.00 0.16 3.51
CA TRP A 13 -18.50 -1.22 3.60
C TRP A 13 -17.95 -1.97 4.82
N SER A 14 -16.67 -1.80 5.12
CA SER A 14 -16.04 -2.39 6.31
C SER A 14 -16.68 -1.88 7.60
N ILE A 15 -17.00 -0.58 7.68
CA ILE A 15 -17.69 0.01 8.84
C ILE A 15 -19.11 -0.55 8.97
N VAL A 16 -19.87 -0.57 7.87
CA VAL A 16 -21.26 -1.08 7.87
C VAL A 16 -21.32 -2.53 8.33
N THR A 17 -20.50 -3.40 7.73
CA THR A 17 -20.45 -4.82 8.11
C THR A 17 -19.99 -5.02 9.54
N THR A 18 -19.06 -4.21 10.03
CA THR A 18 -18.65 -4.23 11.44
C THR A 18 -19.84 -3.94 12.36
N VAL A 19 -20.60 -2.88 12.11
CA VAL A 19 -21.78 -2.53 12.93
C VAL A 19 -22.83 -3.64 12.88
N LEU A 20 -23.10 -4.21 11.71
CA LEU A 20 -24.04 -5.33 11.55
C LEU A 20 -23.59 -6.58 12.31
N PHE A 21 -22.29 -6.88 12.36
CA PHE A 21 -21.76 -8.00 13.13
C PHE A 21 -21.72 -7.75 14.64
N VAL A 22 -21.77 -6.49 15.09
CA VAL A 22 -21.87 -6.16 16.52
C VAL A 22 -23.32 -6.19 17.00
N PHE A 23 -24.29 -6.00 16.10
CA PHE A 23 -25.70 -6.09 16.47
C PHE A 23 -26.08 -7.52 16.90
N PRO A 24 -26.78 -7.66 18.04
CA PRO A 24 -27.28 -8.96 18.46
C PRO A 24 -28.38 -9.49 17.54
N PRO A 25 -28.44 -10.81 17.29
CA PRO A 25 -29.42 -11.43 16.39
C PRO A 25 -30.84 -11.47 16.96
N GLY A 26 -31.02 -11.15 18.24
CA GLY A 26 -32.33 -11.10 18.90
C GLY A 26 -32.22 -10.64 20.35
N ILE A 27 -33.34 -10.16 20.89
CA ILE A 27 -33.52 -9.78 22.30
C ILE A 27 -34.43 -10.82 22.97
N PRO A 28 -34.17 -11.29 24.20
CA PRO A 28 -33.04 -10.97 25.08
C PRO A 28 -31.74 -11.67 24.65
N THR A 29 -30.62 -10.94 24.69
CA THR A 29 -29.29 -11.48 24.43
C THR A 29 -28.80 -12.27 25.64
N THR A 30 -28.74 -13.60 25.49
CA THR A 30 -28.05 -14.48 26.46
C THR A 30 -26.61 -14.72 25.98
N ALA A 31 -25.69 -15.03 26.91
CA ALA A 31 -24.29 -15.33 26.55
C ALA A 31 -24.18 -16.43 25.48
N ASN A 32 -25.10 -17.41 25.49
CA ASN A 32 -25.13 -18.49 24.50
C ASN A 32 -25.62 -18.06 23.10
N ASN A 33 -26.24 -16.89 22.94
CA ASN A 33 -26.84 -16.43 21.68
C ASN A 33 -26.32 -15.05 21.23
N MET A 34 -25.27 -14.51 21.87
CA MET A 34 -24.68 -13.23 21.46
C MET A 34 -23.77 -13.40 20.24
N ASN A 35 -23.68 -12.37 19.41
CA ASN A 35 -22.75 -12.38 18.30
C ASN A 35 -21.31 -12.18 18.82
N TYR A 36 -20.50 -13.24 18.77
CA TYR A 36 -19.11 -13.23 19.23
C TYR A 36 -18.12 -12.56 18.26
N CYS A 37 -18.59 -12.05 17.12
CA CYS A 37 -17.72 -11.37 16.14
C CYS A 37 -16.96 -10.19 16.74
N ILE A 38 -17.55 -9.43 17.68
CA ILE A 38 -16.87 -8.30 18.33
C ILE A 38 -15.67 -8.75 19.19
N VAL A 39 -15.75 -9.91 19.82
CA VAL A 39 -14.67 -10.47 20.64
C VAL A 39 -13.50 -10.89 19.74
N ALA A 40 -13.79 -11.60 18.65
CA ALA A 40 -12.79 -11.99 17.66
C ALA A 40 -12.12 -10.78 17.01
N PHE A 41 -12.89 -9.74 16.65
CA PHE A 41 -12.37 -8.49 16.11
C PHE A 41 -11.42 -7.78 17.09
N GLY A 42 -11.80 -7.71 18.38
CA GLY A 42 -10.95 -7.14 19.42
C GLY A 42 -9.62 -7.88 19.58
N ILE A 43 -9.63 -9.22 19.53
CA ILE A 43 -8.40 -10.03 19.59
C ILE A 43 -7.51 -9.74 18.38
N MET A 44 -8.07 -9.67 17.17
CA MET A 44 -7.30 -9.38 15.96
C MET A 44 -6.67 -7.98 16.00
N LEU A 45 -7.41 -6.96 16.46
CA LEU A 45 -6.86 -5.61 16.66
C LEU A 45 -5.76 -5.59 17.73
N ALA A 46 -5.92 -6.36 18.81
CA ALA A 46 -4.89 -6.47 19.85
C ALA A 46 -3.61 -7.12 19.30
N ILE A 47 -3.72 -8.20 18.52
CA ILE A 47 -2.57 -8.87 17.89
C ILE A 47 -1.90 -7.93 16.87
N ALA A 48 -2.68 -7.28 16.01
CA ALA A 48 -2.16 -6.33 15.02
C ALA A 48 -1.48 -5.13 15.70
N GLY A 49 -2.13 -4.55 16.72
CA GLY A 49 -1.61 -3.41 17.46
C GLY A 49 -0.35 -3.76 18.26
N THR A 50 -0.31 -4.91 18.93
CA THR A 50 0.88 -5.38 19.65
C THR A 50 2.04 -5.66 18.70
N THR A 51 1.80 -6.42 17.62
CA THR A 51 2.81 -6.67 16.59
C THR A 51 3.36 -5.37 16.01
N TRP A 52 2.50 -4.37 15.74
CA TRP A 52 2.93 -3.06 15.26
C TRP A 52 3.74 -2.27 16.28
N LEU A 53 3.32 -2.27 17.55
CA LEU A 53 4.02 -1.54 18.61
C LEU A 53 5.41 -2.12 18.92
N PHE A 54 5.53 -3.45 18.91
CA PHE A 54 6.79 -4.13 19.26
C PHE A 54 7.76 -4.23 18.08
N ASP A 55 7.28 -4.58 16.89
CA ASP A 55 8.14 -4.95 15.75
C ASP A 55 7.92 -4.04 14.54
N GLY A 56 6.65 -3.83 14.17
CA GLY A 56 6.29 -3.06 12.97
C GLY A 56 6.84 -1.64 12.95
N ARG A 57 6.82 -0.91 14.07
CA ARG A 57 7.29 0.49 14.10
C ARG A 57 8.80 0.64 13.83
N LYS A 58 9.61 -0.39 14.10
CA LYS A 58 11.08 -0.33 14.01
C LYS A 58 11.63 -1.01 12.75
N HIS A 59 10.96 -2.04 12.24
CA HIS A 59 11.39 -2.79 11.06
C HIS A 59 10.57 -2.52 9.81
N TYR A 60 9.70 -1.50 9.81
CA TYR A 60 9.01 -1.06 8.60
C TYR A 60 9.97 -0.40 7.62
N GLU A 61 10.60 -1.20 6.77
CA GLU A 61 11.24 -0.71 5.55
C GLU A 61 10.15 -0.50 4.49
N GLY A 62 9.82 0.78 4.23
CA GLY A 62 9.00 1.14 3.08
C GLY A 62 9.64 0.65 1.78
N PRO A 63 8.85 0.36 0.74
CA PRO A 63 9.36 -0.15 -0.52
C PRO A 63 10.46 0.78 -1.04
N ARG A 64 11.70 0.26 -1.14
CA ARG A 64 12.79 1.00 -1.79
C ARG A 64 12.35 1.18 -3.25
N LEU A 65 11.98 2.40 -3.61
CA LEU A 65 11.64 2.82 -4.98
C LEU A 65 12.86 2.76 -5.94
N GLY A 66 13.85 1.91 -5.66
CA GLY A 66 15.10 1.81 -6.41
C GLY A 66 14.92 1.27 -7.83
N ASN A 67 13.72 0.78 -8.20
CA ASN A 67 13.50 0.10 -9.47
C ASN A 67 12.41 0.76 -10.34
N ILE A 68 12.05 2.03 -10.11
CA ILE A 68 11.43 2.86 -11.18
C ILE A 68 12.52 3.45 -12.10
N GLN A 69 13.77 3.02 -11.93
CA GLN A 69 14.92 3.31 -12.80
C GLN A 69 15.06 2.30 -13.95
N GLY A 70 13.96 1.69 -14.41
CA GLY A 70 13.96 0.60 -15.39
C GLY A 70 13.38 0.95 -16.77
N MET A 71 13.04 2.21 -17.03
CA MET A 71 12.79 2.69 -18.39
C MET A 71 14.00 3.53 -18.81
N GLU A 72 15.16 2.89 -19.02
CA GLU A 72 16.15 3.46 -19.92
C GLU A 72 15.58 3.26 -21.33
N PRO A 73 15.31 4.33 -22.10
CA PRO A 73 14.80 4.19 -23.45
C PRO A 73 15.82 3.36 -24.26
N PRO A 74 15.38 2.29 -24.96
CA PRO A 74 16.28 1.45 -25.72
C PRO A 74 17.00 2.33 -26.75
N GLY A 75 18.30 2.60 -26.51
CA GLY A 75 19.15 3.38 -27.40
C GLY A 75 19.80 4.66 -26.87
N MET A 76 19.94 4.86 -25.55
CA MET A 76 20.69 6.02 -25.02
C MET A 76 22.20 5.77 -24.83
N ASP A 77 22.67 4.56 -25.07
CA ASP A 77 24.08 4.19 -25.05
C ASP A 77 24.86 4.78 -26.24
N HIS A 78 24.27 4.75 -27.42
CA HIS A 78 24.91 5.22 -28.66
C HIS A 78 24.77 6.73 -28.88
N LEU A 79 23.76 7.39 -28.31
CA LEU A 79 23.61 8.85 -28.43
C LEU A 79 24.68 9.62 -27.65
N GLY A 80 25.13 9.06 -26.51
CA GLY A 80 26.26 9.60 -25.76
C GLY A 80 27.56 9.55 -26.57
N GLU A 81 27.82 8.45 -27.28
CA GLU A 81 28.99 8.29 -28.14
C GLU A 81 28.93 9.19 -29.40
N VAL A 82 27.76 9.30 -30.04
CA VAL A 82 27.56 10.18 -31.21
C VAL A 82 27.67 11.66 -30.83
N GLY A 83 27.17 12.06 -29.65
CA GLY A 83 27.30 13.43 -29.15
C GLY A 83 28.75 13.84 -28.89
N VAL A 84 29.55 12.96 -28.30
CA VAL A 84 30.99 13.18 -28.09
C VAL A 84 31.76 13.25 -29.42
N ARG A 85 31.37 12.45 -30.41
CA ARG A 85 31.97 12.49 -31.75
C ARG A 85 31.64 13.76 -32.53
N ALA A 86 30.42 14.26 -32.43
CA ALA A 86 29.99 15.48 -33.12
C ALA A 86 30.68 16.73 -32.56
N ASP A 87 30.86 16.83 -31.25
CA ASP A 87 31.60 17.94 -30.60
C ASP A 87 33.09 17.97 -31.00
N GLY A 88 33.67 16.80 -31.28
CA GLY A 88 35.03 16.68 -31.79
C GLY A 88 35.22 17.12 -33.25
N MET A 89 34.18 17.06 -34.09
CA MET A 89 34.26 17.50 -35.50
C MET A 89 34.11 19.01 -35.66
N GLY A 90 33.49 19.72 -34.72
CA GLY A 90 33.24 21.17 -34.82
C GLY A 90 34.46 22.07 -34.55
N LYS A 91 35.61 21.50 -34.16
CA LYS A 91 36.81 22.26 -33.76
C LYS A 91 37.97 22.25 -34.78
N SER A 92 37.80 21.65 -35.96
CA SER A 92 38.84 21.62 -36.99
C SER A 92 38.57 22.50 -38.21
N GLU A 93 37.52 23.31 -38.21
CA GLU A 93 37.13 24.15 -39.36
C GLU A 93 37.26 25.67 -39.12
N GLU A 94 38.03 26.10 -38.11
CA GLU A 94 38.50 27.49 -37.98
C GLU A 94 39.99 27.63 -38.30
#